data_AF-A0A954S0L2-F1
#
_entry.id   AF-A0A954S0L2-F1
#
_cell.length_a   1.000
_cell.length_b   1.000
_cell.length_c   1.000
_cell.angle_alpha   90.00
_cell.angle_beta   90.00
_cell.angle_gamma   90.00
#
_symmetry.space_group_name_H-M   'P 1'
#
loop_
_entity.id
_entity.type
_entity.pdbx_description
1 polymer ?
#
loop_
_entity_poly.entity_id
_entity_poly.type
_entity_poly.pdbx_seq_one_letter_code
_entity_poly.pdbx_strand_id
1 'polypeptide(L)'
;LTNAPLPEWHKAPPEVRDVARKAADHCQAQGVDIAQLALQFSVANPNFATCVTGSANPQRVSQWVNWAAQPMDQQLLGEVLDILKPIHNWFYLEGRPENNDEPRT
;
A
#
# COMPACT_ATOMS: atom_id res chain seq x y z
N LEU A 1 -1.80 3.70 0.59
CA LEU A 1 -1.39 3.28 1.95
C LEU A 1 -0.67 4.45 2.59
N THR A 2 -1.31 5.10 3.54
CA THR A 2 -0.75 6.19 4.35
C THR A 2 -1.30 6.05 5.77
N ASN A 3 -0.67 6.70 6.74
CA ASN A 3 -1.18 6.78 8.11
C ASN A 3 -2.31 7.81 8.28
N ALA A 4 -2.95 8.23 7.19
CA ALA A 4 -4.05 9.20 7.25
C ALA A 4 -5.36 8.52 7.67
N PRO A 5 -6.22 9.19 8.45
CA PRO A 5 -7.53 8.66 8.76
C PRO A 5 -8.36 8.51 7.49
N LEU A 6 -9.20 7.47 7.46
CA LEU A 6 -10.15 7.27 6.37
C LEU A 6 -11.27 8.32 6.46
N PRO A 7 -11.72 8.88 5.32
CA PRO A 7 -12.88 9.76 5.32
C PRO A 7 -14.16 8.97 5.61
N GLU A 8 -15.20 9.65 6.11
CA GLU A 8 -16.49 9.03 6.48
C GLU A 8 -17.15 8.29 5.32
N TRP A 9 -16.96 8.78 4.09
CA TRP A 9 -17.52 8.20 2.87
C TRP A 9 -16.73 7.00 2.30
N HIS A 10 -15.65 6.57 2.94
CA HIS A 10 -14.85 5.44 2.45
C HIS A 10 -15.66 4.14 2.46
N LYS A 11 -15.70 3.39 1.36
CA LYS A 11 -16.61 2.23 1.25
C LYS A 11 -16.01 0.88 1.66
N ALA A 12 -14.72 0.79 1.99
CA ALA A 12 -14.08 -0.50 2.27
C ALA A 12 -14.82 -1.26 3.40
N PRO A 13 -15.06 -2.57 3.24
CA PRO A 13 -15.60 -3.41 4.30
C PRO A 13 -14.72 -3.39 5.57
N PRO A 14 -15.28 -3.69 6.75
CA PRO A 14 -14.53 -3.71 8.00
C PRO A 14 -13.25 -4.55 7.95
N GLU A 15 -13.31 -5.75 7.36
CA GLU A 15 -12.15 -6.64 7.24
C GLU A 15 -10.98 -6.00 6.47
N VAL A 16 -11.26 -5.35 5.35
CA VAL A 16 -10.24 -4.65 4.54
C VAL A 16 -9.60 -3.51 5.32
N ARG A 17 -10.42 -2.73 6.04
CA ARG A 17 -9.93 -1.63 6.88
C ARG A 17 -9.06 -2.16 8.02
N ASP A 18 -9.46 -3.24 8.66
CA ASP A 18 -8.76 -3.83 9.79
C ASP A 18 -7.41 -4.42 9.37
N VAL A 19 -7.38 -5.14 8.25
CA VAL A 19 -6.13 -5.69 7.70
C VAL A 19 -5.17 -4.58 7.25
N ALA A 20 -5.66 -3.59 6.52
CA ALA A 20 -4.83 -2.46 6.08
C ALA A 20 -4.28 -1.63 7.26
N ARG A 21 -5.10 -1.43 8.30
CA ARG A 21 -4.67 -0.76 9.54
C ARG A 21 -3.62 -1.56 10.29
N LYS A 22 -3.79 -2.87 10.45
CA LYS A 22 -2.78 -3.74 11.08
C LYS A 22 -1.42 -3.63 10.37
N ALA A 23 -1.42 -3.60 9.03
CA ALA A 23 -0.19 -3.44 8.27
C ALA A 23 0.48 -2.07 8.54
N ALA A 24 -0.31 -0.99 8.55
CA ALA A 24 0.20 0.35 8.81
C ALA A 24 0.73 0.50 10.24
N ASP A 25 -0.01 0.00 11.23
CA ASP A 25 0.38 0.02 12.65
C ASP A 25 1.66 -0.81 12.88
N HIS A 26 1.80 -1.95 12.19
CA HIS A 26 3.01 -2.78 12.26
C HIS A 26 4.25 -2.06 11.75
N CYS A 27 4.16 -1.41 10.58
CA CYS A 27 5.24 -0.56 10.07
C CYS A 27 5.58 0.57 11.06
N GLN A 28 4.56 1.24 11.59
CA GLN A 28 4.74 2.36 12.52
C GLN A 28 5.42 1.92 13.82
N ALA A 29 5.10 0.73 14.34
CA ALA A 29 5.76 0.16 15.51
C ALA A 29 7.27 -0.07 15.30
N GLN A 30 7.70 -0.26 14.05
CA GLN A 30 9.11 -0.37 13.66
C GLN A 30 9.73 0.97 13.22
N GLY A 31 8.99 2.08 13.35
CA GLY A 31 9.47 3.41 12.96
C GLY A 31 9.51 3.66 11.45
N VAL A 32 8.85 2.82 10.65
CA VAL A 32 8.79 2.93 9.19
C VAL A 32 7.38 3.37 8.76
N ASP A 33 7.29 4.33 7.84
CA ASP A 33 6.00 4.66 7.22
C ASP A 33 5.64 3.56 6.21
N ILE A 34 4.43 3.00 6.27
CA ILE A 34 3.99 2.00 5.27
C ILE A 34 4.08 2.51 3.83
N ALA A 35 3.97 3.84 3.61
CA ALA A 35 4.16 4.45 2.30
C ALA A 35 5.61 4.34 1.80
N GLN A 36 6.60 4.38 2.71
CA GLN A 36 8.01 4.15 2.38
C GLN A 36 8.19 2.72 1.87
N LEU A 37 7.69 1.74 2.62
CA LEU A 37 7.82 0.32 2.27
C LEU A 37 7.12 0.00 0.95
N ALA A 38 5.92 0.55 0.72
CA ALA A 38 5.18 0.35 -0.52
C ALA A 38 5.90 0.95 -1.75
N LEU A 39 6.51 2.13 -1.61
CA LEU A 39 7.32 2.75 -2.65
C LEU A 39 8.53 1.88 -2.99
N GLN A 40 9.30 1.47 -1.98
CA GLN A 40 10.49 0.64 -2.15
C GLN A 40 10.15 -0.70 -2.79
N PHE A 41 9.06 -1.35 -2.35
CA PHE A 41 8.57 -2.60 -2.93
C PHE A 41 8.26 -2.47 -4.43
N SER A 42 7.58 -1.38 -4.81
CA SER A 42 7.18 -1.14 -6.20
C SER A 42 8.40 -0.89 -7.11
N VAL A 43 9.36 -0.09 -6.65
CA VAL A 43 10.58 0.26 -7.40
C VAL A 43 11.56 -0.92 -7.48
N ALA A 44 11.56 -1.82 -6.50
CA ALA A 44 12.45 -2.99 -6.47
C ALA A 44 12.10 -4.07 -7.50
N ASN A 45 10.92 -4.01 -8.15
CA ASN A 45 10.50 -5.01 -9.12
C ASN A 45 11.25 -4.84 -10.47
N PRO A 46 12.11 -5.79 -10.87
CA PRO A 46 12.92 -5.66 -12.08
C PRO A 46 12.11 -5.75 -13.38
N ASN A 47 10.85 -6.22 -13.31
CA ASN A 47 9.98 -6.31 -14.48
C ASN A 47 9.29 -4.98 -14.81
N PHE A 48 9.39 -3.97 -13.93
CA PHE A 48 8.80 -2.66 -14.14
C PHE A 48 9.86 -1.68 -14.62
N ALA A 49 9.61 -1.02 -15.75
CA ALA A 49 10.50 0.02 -16.27
C ALA A 49 10.48 1.31 -15.42
N THR A 50 9.36 1.60 -14.76
CA THR A 50 9.20 2.78 -13.92
C THR A 50 8.08 2.60 -12.90
N CYS A 51 8.16 3.33 -11.79
CA CYS A 51 7.10 3.48 -10.80
C CYS A 51 6.56 4.92 -10.85
N VAL A 52 5.33 5.09 -11.34
CA VAL A 52 4.69 6.41 -11.41
C VAL A 52 4.00 6.70 -10.08
N THR A 53 4.44 7.75 -9.39
CA THR A 53 3.84 8.24 -8.13
C THR A 53 3.44 9.70 -8.27
N GLY A 54 2.40 10.12 -7.54
CA GLY A 54 1.82 11.45 -7.65
C GLY A 54 1.50 12.06 -6.29
N SER A 55 1.87 13.33 -6.10
CA SER A 55 1.48 14.11 -4.93
C SER A 55 1.16 15.55 -5.29
N ALA A 56 0.19 16.14 -4.60
CA ALA A 56 -0.02 17.58 -4.62
C ALA A 56 0.96 18.35 -3.69
N ASN A 57 1.78 17.63 -2.91
CA ASN A 57 2.75 18.21 -1.99
C ASN A 57 4.18 17.99 -2.53
N PRO A 58 4.92 19.05 -2.91
CA PRO A 58 6.25 18.89 -3.50
C PRO A 58 7.29 18.33 -2.52
N GLN A 59 7.15 18.57 -1.21
CA GLN A 59 8.05 17.99 -0.21
C GLN A 59 7.96 16.46 -0.17
N ARG A 60 6.79 15.87 -0.50
CA ARG A 60 6.67 14.42 -0.62
C ARG A 60 7.52 13.84 -1.75
N VAL A 61 7.72 14.58 -2.84
CA VAL A 61 8.57 14.13 -3.95
C VAL A 61 10.02 13.96 -3.48
N SER A 62 10.56 14.95 -2.76
CA SER A 62 11.92 14.85 -2.20
C SER A 62 12.04 13.72 -1.18
N GLN A 63 11.02 13.53 -0.33
CA GLN A 63 10.98 12.44 0.63
C GLN A 63 11.04 11.07 -0.06
N TRP A 64 10.28 10.87 -1.12
CA TRP A 64 10.25 9.61 -1.88
C TRP A 64 11.57 9.30 -2.56
N VAL A 65 12.24 10.30 -3.13
CA VAL A 65 13.59 10.12 -3.70
C VAL A 65 14.57 9.63 -2.63
N ASN A 66 14.52 10.22 -1.43
CA ASN A 66 15.36 9.80 -0.33
C ASN A 66 15.04 8.36 0.12
N TRP A 67 13.77 8.02 0.27
CA TRP A 67 13.32 6.66 0.63
C TRP A 67 13.72 5.61 -0.40
N ALA A 68 13.59 5.90 -1.69
CA ALA A 68 13.94 4.98 -2.77
C ALA A 68 15.43 4.64 -2.81
N ALA A 69 16.30 5.55 -2.34
CA ALA A 69 17.73 5.33 -2.25
C ALA A 69 18.17 4.55 -0.99
N GLN A 70 17.28 4.39 -0.01
CA GLN A 70 17.57 3.62 1.20
C GLN A 70 17.36 2.12 0.97
N PRO A 71 18.10 1.25 1.69
CA PRO A 71 17.81 -0.17 1.67
C PRO A 71 16.39 -0.43 2.20
N MET A 72 15.69 -1.36 1.55
CA MET A 72 14.38 -1.82 2.01
C MET A 72 14.55 -2.88 3.09
N ASP A 73 13.78 -2.76 4.16
CA ASP A 73 13.69 -3.79 5.19
C ASP A 73 12.91 -4.99 4.66
N GLN A 74 13.64 -6.04 4.28
CA GLN A 74 13.07 -7.26 3.69
C GLN A 74 12.27 -8.08 4.71
N GLN A 75 12.64 -8.02 6.00
CA GLN A 75 11.91 -8.74 7.03
C GLN A 75 10.55 -8.06 7.26
N LEU A 76 10.56 -6.74 7.46
CA LEU A 76 9.33 -5.96 7.62
C LEU A 76 8.43 -6.11 6.40
N LEU A 77 8.99 -6.12 5.18
CA LEU A 77 8.22 -6.39 3.97
C LEU A 77 7.49 -7.74 4.03
N GLY A 78 8.20 -8.81 4.39
CA GLY A 78 7.61 -10.15 4.52
C GLY A 78 6.45 -10.18 5.52
N GLU A 79 6.65 -9.61 6.70
CA GLU A 79 5.64 -9.52 7.74
C GLU A 79 4.40 -8.73 7.27
N VAL A 80 4.60 -7.62 6.57
CA VAL A 80 3.51 -6.80 6.02
C VAL A 80 2.75 -7.54 4.92
N LEU A 81 3.45 -8.25 4.04
CA LEU A 81 2.81 -9.07 3.01
C LEU A 81 1.96 -10.19 3.61
N ASP A 82 2.43 -10.82 4.69
CA ASP A 82 1.66 -11.83 5.43
C ASP A 82 0.42 -11.23 6.08
N ILE A 83 0.53 -10.03 6.67
CA ILE A 83 -0.63 -9.30 7.22
C ILE A 83 -1.65 -9.01 6.12
N LEU A 84 -1.21 -8.56 4.93
CA LEU A 84 -2.08 -8.18 3.82
C LEU A 84 -2.68 -9.36 3.05
N LYS A 85 -2.16 -10.57 3.24
CA LYS A 85 -2.56 -11.79 2.51
C LYS A 85 -4.07 -12.04 2.44
N PRO A 86 -4.88 -11.85 3.51
CA PRO A 86 -6.33 -12.09 3.46
C PRO A 86 -7.08 -11.19 2.47
N ILE A 87 -6.53 -10.02 2.13
CA ILE A 87 -7.15 -9.04 1.24
C ILE A 87 -6.34 -8.84 -0.05
N HIS A 88 -5.38 -9.72 -0.31
CA HIS A 88 -4.57 -9.66 -1.51
C HIS A 88 -5.44 -9.88 -2.75
N ASN A 89 -5.37 -8.97 -3.72
CA ASN A 89 -6.26 -8.90 -4.89
C ASN A 89 -7.75 -8.73 -4.55
N TRP A 90 -8.09 -8.21 -3.37
CA TRP A 90 -9.44 -7.75 -3.11
C TRP A 90 -9.70 -6.42 -3.83
N PHE A 91 -10.89 -6.27 -4.42
CA PHE A 91 -11.32 -5.06 -5.11
C PHE A 91 -12.82 -4.82 -4.91
N TYR A 92 -13.27 -3.60 -5.21
CA TYR A 92 -14.68 -3.24 -5.20
C TYR A 92 -15.38 -3.75 -6.46
N LEU A 93 -16.63 -4.19 -6.31
CA LEU A 93 -17.54 -4.39 -7.42
C LEU A 93 -18.42 -3.15 -7.55
N GLU A 94 -18.17 -2.32 -8.56
CA GLU A 94 -18.85 -1.03 -8.75
C GLU A 94 -19.25 -0.82 -10.22
N GLY A 95 -20.33 -0.08 -10.44
CA GLY A 95 -20.82 0.22 -11.79
C GLY A 95 -21.44 -0.98 -12.48
N ARG A 96 -21.17 -1.14 -13.79
CA ARG A 96 -21.75 -2.22 -14.58
C ARG A 96 -20.94 -3.51 -14.43
N PRO A 97 -21.59 -4.69 -14.36
CA PRO A 97 -20.90 -5.96 -14.15
C PRO A 97 -19.73 -6.22 -15.12
N GLU A 98 -19.85 -5.84 -16.40
CA GLU A 98 -18.82 -6.06 -17.42
C GLU A 98 -17.52 -5.28 -17.23
N ASN A 99 -17.51 -4.27 -16.35
CA ASN A 99 -16.32 -3.45 -16.06
C ASN A 99 -15.52 -3.96 -14.85
N ASN A 100 -15.96 -5.04 -14.22
CA ASN A 100 -15.36 -5.57 -13.00
C ASN A 100 -14.58 -6.85 -13.30
N ASP A 101 -13.44 -7.02 -12.62
CA ASP A 101 -12.70 -8.28 -12.64
C ASP A 101 -13.52 -9.41 -11.99
N GLU A 102 -13.27 -10.65 -12.41
CA GLU A 102 -13.89 -11.81 -11.78
C GLU A 102 -13.36 -11.99 -10.35
N PRO A 103 -14.23 -12.10 -9.34
CA PRO A 103 -13.79 -12.35 -7.97
C PRO A 103 -12.95 -13.62 -7.90
N ARG A 104 -11.69 -13.51 -7.46
CA ARG A 104 -10.85 -14.68 -7.20
C ARG A 104 -11.28 -15.28 -5.86
N THR A 105 -11.64 -16.56 -5.89
CA THR A 105 -11.97 -17.36 -4.69
C THR A 105 -10.72 -17.82 -3.96
#